data_AF-A0A2N9EL58-F1
#
_entry.id   AF-A0A2N9EL58-F1
#
_cell.length_a   1.000
_cell.length_b   1.000
_cell.length_c   1.000
_cell.angle_alpha   90.00
_cell.angle_beta   90.00
_cell.angle_gamma   90.00
#
_symmetry.space_group_name_H-M   'P 1'
#
loop_
_entity.id
_entity.type
_entity.pdbx_description
1 polymer ?
#
loop_
_entity_poly.entity_id
_entity_poly.type
_entity_poly.pdbx_seq_one_letter_code
_entity_poly.pdbx_strand_id
1 'polypeptide(L)'
;MAFDMFLDADYSSFDVVWAVFVVLLWLLTAVCIKTGRPQMAKRAIELAEQRLSKDGWPEYYDGKTGRYVGKQGRKYQTWSTSGYLVAKLMIEKPSNLRMISLEEDKKIDNPRLTRSTSF
;
A
#
# COMPACT_ATOMS: atom_id res chain seq x y z
N MET A 1 -6.95 -9.24 15.61
CA MET A 1 -8.35 -8.89 15.32
C MET A 1 -8.61 -8.42 13.89
N ALA A 2 -7.85 -7.46 13.33
CA ALA A 2 -7.98 -7.11 11.90
C ALA A 2 -7.36 -8.16 10.95
N PHE A 3 -6.37 -8.93 11.44
CA PHE A 3 -5.68 -9.95 10.65
C PHE A 3 -6.47 -11.28 10.54
N ASP A 4 -7.20 -11.66 11.59
CA ASP A 4 -8.04 -12.88 11.57
C ASP A 4 -9.26 -12.75 10.64
N MET A 5 -9.81 -11.54 10.48
CA MET A 5 -10.95 -11.31 9.58
C MET A 5 -10.57 -11.42 8.09
N PHE A 6 -9.28 -11.50 7.76
CA PHE A 6 -8.80 -11.76 6.41
C PHE A 6 -8.89 -13.25 6.03
N LEU A 7 -8.98 -14.17 7.01
CA LEU A 7 -8.94 -15.61 6.77
C LEU A 7 -10.33 -16.29 6.78
N ASP A 8 -11.36 -15.69 7.40
CA ASP A 8 -12.68 -16.32 7.57
C ASP A 8 -13.76 -15.87 6.55
N ALA A 9 -13.37 -15.35 5.38
CA ALA A 9 -14.33 -15.11 4.31
C ALA A 9 -14.54 -16.39 3.50
N ASP A 10 -15.78 -16.80 3.27
CA ASP A 10 -16.10 -17.95 2.42
C ASP A 10 -15.70 -17.65 0.95
N TYR A 11 -14.45 -18.01 0.59
CA TYR A 11 -13.72 -17.76 -0.66
C TYR A 11 -14.25 -18.63 -1.84
N SER A 12 -15.57 -18.77 -1.95
CA SER A 12 -16.21 -19.73 -2.86
C SER A 12 -16.74 -19.08 -4.15
N SER A 13 -15.90 -18.36 -4.91
CA SER A 13 -16.07 -18.07 -6.36
C SER A 13 -15.01 -17.08 -6.85
N PHE A 14 -14.59 -17.25 -8.11
CA PHE A 14 -13.59 -16.56 -8.94
C PHE A 14 -13.31 -15.04 -8.76
N ASP A 15 -14.05 -14.30 -7.95
CA ASP A 15 -13.99 -12.84 -7.83
C ASP A 15 -12.84 -12.33 -6.93
N VAL A 16 -12.40 -13.11 -5.94
CA VAL A 16 -11.44 -12.68 -4.91
C VAL A 16 -9.97 -12.70 -5.35
N VAL A 17 -9.65 -13.37 -6.47
CA VAL A 17 -8.29 -13.47 -7.00
C VAL A 17 -7.77 -12.10 -7.49
N TRP A 18 -8.65 -11.12 -7.68
CA TRP A 18 -8.32 -9.82 -8.26
C TRP A 18 -8.83 -8.64 -7.42
N ALA A 19 -8.57 -8.66 -6.10
CA ALA A 19 -8.84 -7.52 -5.23
C ALA A 19 -7.72 -6.47 -5.31
N VAL A 20 -8.09 -5.20 -5.55
CA VAL A 20 -7.18 -4.05 -5.58
C VAL A 20 -7.43 -3.20 -4.33
N PHE A 21 -6.49 -3.24 -3.39
CA PHE A 21 -6.58 -2.51 -2.13
C PHE A 21 -6.09 -1.07 -2.26
N VAL A 22 -6.91 -0.11 -1.85
CA VAL A 22 -6.58 1.33 -1.90
C VAL A 22 -5.40 1.65 -0.98
N VAL A 23 -5.30 0.96 0.17
CA VAL A 23 -4.20 1.16 1.13
C VAL A 23 -2.83 0.88 0.53
N LEU A 24 -2.69 0.14 -0.59
CA LEU A 24 -1.39 -0.09 -1.20
C LEU A 24 -0.85 1.12 -1.99
N LEU A 25 -1.67 2.15 -2.22
CA LEU A 25 -1.30 3.34 -2.98
C LEU A 25 -0.10 4.10 -2.36
N TRP A 26 -0.03 4.19 -1.02
CA TRP A 26 1.11 4.88 -0.37
C TRP A 26 2.40 4.07 -0.45
N LEU A 27 2.34 2.73 -0.39
CA LEU A 27 3.52 1.88 -0.56
C LEU A 27 4.06 1.97 -1.99
N LEU A 28 3.17 1.93 -2.98
CA LEU A 28 3.54 2.19 -4.38
C LEU A 28 4.23 3.55 -4.50
N THR A 29 3.65 4.58 -3.87
CA THR A 29 4.20 5.93 -3.88
C THR A 29 5.59 5.99 -3.26
N ALA A 30 5.78 5.34 -2.10
CA ALA A 30 7.06 5.27 -1.42
C ALA A 30 8.15 4.63 -2.30
N VAL A 31 7.84 3.49 -2.92
CA VAL A 31 8.76 2.79 -3.83
C VAL A 31 9.06 3.63 -5.08
N CYS A 32 8.05 4.26 -5.67
CA CYS A 32 8.24 5.14 -6.82
C CYS A 32 9.14 6.34 -6.50
N ILE A 33 9.01 6.94 -5.31
CA ILE A 33 9.91 8.03 -4.90
C ILE A 33 11.32 7.49 -4.65
N LYS A 34 11.46 6.37 -3.92
CA LYS A 34 12.75 5.75 -3.63
C LYS A 34 13.53 5.36 -4.89
N THR A 35 12.82 4.86 -5.90
CA THR A 35 13.41 4.42 -7.18
C THR A 35 13.58 5.56 -8.20
N GLY A 36 13.28 6.81 -7.82
CA GLY A 36 13.41 7.97 -8.72
C GLY A 36 12.38 8.01 -9.84
N ARG A 37 11.22 7.38 -9.68
CA ARG A 37 10.10 7.33 -10.65
C ARG A 37 8.81 7.96 -10.13
N PRO A 38 8.81 9.22 -9.63
CA PRO A 38 7.63 9.83 -9.02
C PRO A 38 6.45 10.03 -9.99
N GLN A 39 6.70 10.08 -11.31
CA GLN A 39 5.65 10.19 -12.33
C GLN A 39 4.64 9.04 -12.31
N MET A 40 5.09 7.82 -11.98
CA MET A 40 4.22 6.65 -11.88
C MET A 40 3.26 6.79 -10.70
N ALA A 41 3.77 7.24 -9.55
CA ALA A 41 2.96 7.48 -8.37
C ALA A 41 1.95 8.62 -8.57
N LYS A 42 2.36 9.73 -9.20
CA LYS A 42 1.43 10.82 -9.56
C LYS A 42 0.26 10.31 -10.41
N ARG A 43 0.55 9.54 -11.46
CA ARG A 43 -0.49 8.95 -12.31
C ARG A 43 -1.41 7.99 -11.54
N ALA A 44 -0.86 7.17 -10.65
CA ALA A 44 -1.66 6.26 -9.83
C ALA A 44 -2.60 7.01 -8.87
N ILE A 45 -2.11 8.09 -8.26
CA ILE A 45 -2.90 8.97 -7.39
C ILE A 45 -4.01 9.67 -8.18
N GLU A 46 -3.71 10.25 -9.34
CA GLU A 46 -4.70 10.90 -10.21
C GLU A 46 -5.84 9.94 -10.60
N LEU A 47 -5.51 8.70 -10.95
CA LEU A 47 -6.52 7.68 -11.26
C LEU A 47 -7.37 7.30 -10.05
N ALA A 48 -6.79 7.26 -8.85
CA ALA A 48 -7.52 7.00 -7.62
C ALA A 48 -8.45 8.17 -7.27
N GLU A 49 -7.98 9.42 -7.39
CA GLU A 49 -8.74 10.65 -7.10
C GLU A 49 -10.04 10.76 -7.92
N GLN A 50 -10.01 10.30 -9.17
CA GLN A 50 -11.18 10.34 -10.07
C GLN A 50 -12.42 9.61 -9.52
N ARG A 51 -12.21 8.63 -8.64
CA ARG A 51 -13.26 7.69 -8.22
C ARG A 51 -13.38 7.47 -6.70
N LEU A 52 -12.30 7.55 -5.92
CA LEU A 52 -12.33 7.25 -4.48
C LEU A 52 -13.42 8.03 -3.73
N SER A 53 -13.52 9.33 -4.00
CA SER A 53 -14.53 10.18 -3.36
C SER A 53 -15.95 9.86 -3.82
N LYS A 54 -16.14 9.45 -5.08
CA LYS A 54 -17.46 9.11 -5.65
C LYS A 54 -17.95 7.75 -5.15
N ASP A 55 -17.03 6.81 -4.97
CA ASP A 55 -17.30 5.44 -4.52
C ASP A 55 -17.43 5.34 -2.99
N GLY A 56 -17.22 6.46 -2.27
CA GLY A 56 -17.33 6.52 -0.81
C GLY A 56 -16.18 5.83 -0.09
N TRP A 57 -14.95 6.00 -0.57
CA TRP A 57 -13.72 5.48 0.04
C TRP A 57 -13.76 3.98 0.36
N PRO A 58 -13.89 3.11 -0.66
CA PRO A 58 -13.99 1.68 -0.46
C PRO A 58 -12.70 1.07 0.08
N GLU A 59 -12.84 -0.05 0.78
CA GLU A 59 -11.72 -0.86 1.28
C GLU A 59 -10.87 -1.45 0.14
N TYR A 60 -11.54 -2.03 -0.86
CA TYR A 60 -10.93 -2.60 -2.04
C TYR A 60 -11.87 -2.54 -3.26
N TYR A 61 -11.30 -2.73 -4.44
CA TYR A 61 -12.02 -2.88 -5.70
C TYR A 61 -11.87 -4.30 -6.24
N ASP A 62 -12.91 -4.83 -6.88
CA ASP A 62 -12.93 -6.16 -7.47
C ASP A 62 -12.65 -6.15 -8.98
N GLY A 63 -12.17 -7.31 -9.46
CA GLY A 63 -11.92 -7.63 -10.85
C GLY A 63 -10.49 -7.33 -11.30
N LYS A 64 -10.06 -7.94 -12.41
CA LYS A 64 -8.68 -7.89 -12.94
C LYS A 64 -8.08 -6.48 -13.08
N THR A 65 -8.93 -5.46 -13.21
CA THR A 65 -8.52 -4.05 -13.38
C THR A 65 -9.09 -3.14 -12.27
N GLY A 66 -9.69 -3.69 -11.22
CA GLY A 66 -10.29 -2.93 -10.11
C GLY A 66 -11.46 -2.04 -10.55
N ARG A 67 -12.27 -2.48 -11.52
CA ARG A 67 -13.37 -1.66 -12.06
C ARG A 67 -14.57 -1.60 -11.13
N TYR A 68 -14.83 -2.66 -10.37
CA TYR A 68 -16.01 -2.78 -9.52
C TYR A 68 -15.67 -2.43 -8.08
N VAL A 69 -16.55 -1.74 -7.37
CA VAL A 69 -16.41 -1.56 -5.91
C VAL A 69 -16.50 -2.94 -5.26
N GLY A 70 -15.62 -3.23 -4.29
CA GLY A 70 -15.55 -4.54 -3.66
C GLY A 70 -16.90 -5.04 -3.16
N LYS A 71 -17.27 -6.27 -3.53
CA LYS A 71 -18.58 -6.88 -3.22
C LYS A 71 -18.89 -6.91 -1.72
N GLN A 72 -17.86 -7.11 -0.90
CA GLN A 72 -17.93 -7.06 0.57
C GLN A 72 -17.07 -5.93 1.15
N GLY A 73 -16.61 -5.01 0.30
CA GLY A 73 -15.76 -3.89 0.72
C GLY A 73 -16.54 -2.86 1.52
N ARG A 74 -16.05 -2.51 2.71
CA ARG A 74 -16.66 -1.44 3.51
C ARG A 74 -16.39 -0.07 2.87
N LYS A 75 -17.36 0.84 3.00
CA LYS A 75 -17.22 2.26 2.64
C LYS A 75 -16.59 3.04 3.79
N TYR A 76 -15.97 4.17 3.47
CA TYR A 76 -15.33 5.08 4.43
C TYR A 76 -14.27 4.41 5.28
N GLN A 77 -13.53 3.49 4.66
CA GLN A 77 -12.54 2.72 5.39
C GLN A 77 -11.31 3.58 5.70
N THR A 78 -10.95 3.63 6.98
CA THR A 78 -9.92 4.55 7.50
C THR A 78 -8.59 4.41 6.77
N TRP A 79 -8.11 3.19 6.56
CA TRP A 79 -6.82 2.96 5.91
C TRP A 79 -6.79 3.33 4.41
N SER A 80 -7.95 3.40 3.75
CA SER A 80 -8.06 3.76 2.34
C SER A 80 -7.90 5.26 2.21
N THR A 81 -8.59 5.99 3.09
CA THR A 81 -8.48 7.44 3.22
C THR A 81 -7.08 7.85 3.65
N SER A 82 -6.57 7.25 4.74
CA SER A 82 -5.22 7.54 5.25
C SER A 82 -4.13 7.17 4.24
N GLY A 83 -4.24 6.02 3.57
CA GLY A 83 -3.28 5.61 2.55
C GLY A 83 -3.22 6.60 1.38
N TYR A 84 -4.36 7.09 0.92
CA TYR A 84 -4.40 8.14 -0.09
C TYR A 84 -3.76 9.45 0.40
N LEU A 85 -4.09 9.92 1.61
CA LEU A 85 -3.52 11.16 2.17
C LEU A 85 -2.00 11.06 2.34
N VAL A 86 -1.52 9.94 2.85
CA VAL A 86 -0.09 9.68 3.03
C VAL A 86 0.63 9.67 1.66
N ALA A 87 0.02 9.06 0.63
CA ALA A 87 0.56 9.10 -0.73
C ALA A 87 0.70 10.55 -1.26
N LYS A 88 -0.31 11.39 -1.07
CA LYS A 88 -0.28 12.82 -1.45
C LYS A 88 0.84 13.57 -0.74
N LEU A 89 0.92 13.43 0.58
CA LEU A 89 1.94 14.08 1.40
C LEU A 89 3.36 13.65 1.03
N MET A 90 3.55 12.40 0.62
CA MET A 90 4.85 11.93 0.14
C MET A 90 5.25 12.54 -1.20
N ILE A 91 4.30 12.73 -2.13
CA ILE A 91 4.57 13.40 -3.41
C ILE A 91 4.85 14.89 -3.21
N GLU A 92 4.12 15.55 -2.31
CA GLU A 92 4.32 16.96 -1.98
C GLU A 92 5.67 17.21 -1.30
N LYS A 93 6.05 16.31 -0.38
CA LYS A 93 7.31 16.42 0.37
C LYS A 93 8.04 15.06 0.35
N PRO A 94 8.91 14.82 -0.65
CA PRO A 94 9.69 13.59 -0.76
C PRO A 94 10.57 13.28 0.45
N SER A 95 10.92 14.29 1.26
CA SER A 95 11.64 14.12 2.53
C SER A 95 10.91 13.22 3.53
N ASN A 96 9.58 13.13 3.44
CA ASN A 96 8.75 12.28 4.30
C ASN A 96 9.05 10.79 4.12
N LEU A 97 9.63 10.38 2.98
CA LEU A 97 10.01 9.00 2.71
C LEU A 97 11.00 8.44 3.76
N ARG A 98 11.83 9.30 4.35
CA ARG A 98 12.82 8.90 5.38
C ARG A 98 12.18 8.32 6.64
N MET A 99 10.90 8.58 6.89
CA MET A 99 10.19 8.00 8.04
C MET A 99 9.90 6.51 7.86
N ILE A 100 9.83 6.03 6.62
CA ILE A 100 9.41 4.65 6.28
C ILE A 100 10.47 3.86 5.51
N SER A 101 11.51 4.52 5.01
CA SER A 101 12.59 3.91 4.25
C SER A 101 13.92 4.08 4.98
N LEU A 102 14.60 2.97 5.21
CA LEU A 102 16.02 2.97 5.55
C LEU A 102 16.85 3.21 4.29
N GLU A 103 17.91 4.01 4.41
CA GLU A 103 18.98 4.03 3.42
C GLU A 103 19.67 2.66 3.46
N GLU A 104 20.21 2.20 2.32
CA GLU A 104 21.07 1.02 2.36
C GLU A 104 22.26 1.34 3.26
N ASP A 105 22.46 0.55 4.32
CA ASP A 105 23.68 0.61 5.12
C ASP A 105 24.84 0.49 4.15
N LYS A 106 25.63 1.57 4.02
CA LYS A 106 26.88 1.57 3.27
C LYS A 106 27.68 0.40 3.81
N LYS A 107 27.80 -0.66 2.99
CA LYS A 107 28.55 -1.91 3.23
C LYS A 107 29.05 -2.06 4.67
N ILE A 108 28.43 -2.96 5.43
CA ILE A 108 29.16 -3.62 6.51
C ILE A 108 30.29 -4.40 5.84
N ASP A 109 31.43 -3.73 5.62
CA ASP A 109 32.67 -4.35 5.20
C ASP A 109 33.07 -5.28 6.34
N ASN A 110 32.67 -6.55 6.22
CA ASN A 110 33.00 -7.68 7.08
C ASN A 110 32.11 -7.85 8.34
N PRO A 111 30.94 -8.50 8.25
CA PRO A 111 30.19 -8.92 9.44
C PRO A 111 30.97 -10.04 10.13
N ARG A 112 31.82 -9.69 11.11
CA ARG A 112 32.33 -10.67 12.07
C ARG A 112 31.15 -11.19 12.88
N LEU A 113 30.59 -12.32 12.46
CA LEU A 113 29.57 -13.04 13.22
C LEU A 113 30.23 -13.58 14.49
N THR A 114 30.10 -12.88 15.61
CA THR A 114 30.41 -13.43 16.93
C THR A 114 29.39 -14.51 17.23
N ARG A 115 29.79 -15.78 17.17
CA ARG A 115 28.94 -16.87 17.64
C ARG A 115 28.72 -16.71 19.14
N SER A 116 27.47 -16.55 19.55
CA SER A 116 27.10 -16.64 20.96
C SER A 116 27.41 -18.03 21.47
N THR A 117 28.28 -18.13 22.48
CA THR A 117 28.50 -19.37 23.23
C THR A 117 27.37 -19.49 24.23
N SER A 118 26.39 -20.35 23.93
CA SER A 118 25.46 -20.84 24.94
C SER A 118 26.18 -21.86 25.82
N PHE A 119 26.17 -21.63 27.14
CA PHE A 119 26.57 -22.59 28.17
C PHE A 119 25.38 -23.48 28.56
#